data_AF-A0A182RRJ4-F1
#
_entry.id   AF-A0A182RRJ4-F1
#
_cell.length_a   1.000
_cell.length_b   1.000
_cell.length_c   1.000
_cell.angle_alpha   90.00
_cell.angle_beta   90.00
_cell.angle_gamma   90.00
#
_symmetry.space_group_name_H-M   'P 1'
#
loop_
_entity.id
_entity.type
_entity.pdbx_description
1 polymer ?
#
loop_
_entity_poly.entity_id
_entity_poly.type
_entity_poly.pdbx_seq_one_letter_code
_entity_poly.pdbx_strand_id
1 'polypeptide(L)'
;MAKRAAGFLIFRRLRERIEYLMLQASYGQHHWSPPKGHVDPGEDDYATALRETTEEAGYAESDLNVYRKQSCTLEYKVKGHDKVVVYWLAELRNPAQEAKLSDEHQDMKWLDCDGAIKIAGYEDFAKMIRQFDAKIKANEL
;
A
#
# COMPACT_ATOMS: atom_id res chain seq x y z
N MET A 1 -9.18 0.47 -22.21
CA MET A 1 -9.06 1.43 -21.08
C MET A 1 -8.15 0.81 -20.04
N ALA A 2 -7.25 1.59 -19.44
CA ALA A 2 -6.37 1.10 -18.38
C ALA A 2 -7.20 0.74 -17.14
N LYS A 3 -6.88 -0.37 -16.47
CA LYS A 3 -7.51 -0.70 -15.17
C LYS A 3 -6.89 0.20 -14.11
N ARG A 4 -7.72 1.02 -13.46
CA ARG A 4 -7.29 1.94 -12.41
C ARG A 4 -7.55 1.34 -11.04
N ALA A 5 -6.58 1.50 -10.15
CA ALA A 5 -6.62 1.07 -8.77
C ALA A 5 -5.99 2.13 -7.89
N ALA A 6 -6.29 2.09 -6.60
CA ALA A 6 -5.69 2.98 -5.62
C ALA A 6 -5.53 2.28 -4.26
N GLY A 7 -4.60 2.78 -3.45
CA GLY A 7 -4.31 2.20 -2.14
C GLY A 7 -3.43 3.06 -1.26
N PHE A 8 -3.06 2.53 -0.11
CA PHE A 8 -2.12 3.16 0.81
C PHE A 8 -0.85 2.33 0.95
N LEU A 9 0.31 2.99 0.83
CA LEU A 9 1.55 2.46 1.39
C LEU A 9 1.52 2.76 2.88
N ILE A 10 1.06 1.80 3.67
CA ILE A 10 0.95 1.93 5.12
C ILE A 10 2.29 1.61 5.74
N PHE A 11 2.77 2.49 6.60
CA PHE A 11 3.94 2.25 7.44
C PHE A 11 3.63 2.44 8.92
N ARG A 12 4.45 1.86 9.78
CA ARG A 12 4.43 2.09 11.22
C ARG A 12 5.83 2.39 11.74
N ARG A 13 5.91 3.14 12.84
CA ARG A 13 7.15 3.42 13.56
C ARG A 13 7.25 2.54 14.80
N LEU A 14 8.30 1.73 14.88
CA LEU A 14 8.68 0.97 16.06
C LEU A 14 10.02 1.47 16.57
N ARG A 15 9.98 2.50 17.41
CA ARG A 15 11.16 3.29 17.81
C ARG A 15 11.85 3.86 16.56
N GLU A 16 13.07 3.43 16.28
CA GLU A 16 13.86 3.89 15.13
C GLU A 16 13.62 3.06 13.86
N ARG A 17 12.76 2.03 13.92
CA ARG A 17 12.46 1.18 12.76
C ARG A 17 11.19 1.65 12.05
N ILE A 18 11.26 1.68 10.73
CA ILE A 18 10.12 1.86 9.83
C ILE A 18 9.79 0.48 9.24
N GLU A 19 8.53 0.09 9.35
CA GLU A 19 8.02 -1.13 8.73
C GLU A 19 6.81 -0.80 7.87
N TYR A 20 6.64 -1.53 6.77
CA TYR A 20 5.59 -1.38 5.78
C TYR A 20 4.68 -2.60 5.79
N LEU A 21 3.38 -2.36 5.68
CA LEU A 21 2.39 -3.41 5.58
C LEU A 21 2.37 -3.98 4.16
N MET A 22 2.55 -5.28 4.07
CA MET A 22 2.45 -6.06 2.84
C MET A 22 1.43 -7.17 3.04
N LEU A 23 0.48 -7.30 2.13
CA LEU A 23 -0.55 -8.32 2.11
C LEU A 23 -0.28 -9.31 0.98
N GLN A 24 -0.52 -10.59 1.23
CA GLN A 24 -0.38 -11.65 0.23
C GLN A 24 -1.73 -12.01 -0.35
N ALA A 25 -1.90 -11.87 -1.67
CA ALA A 25 -3.14 -12.26 -2.32
C ALA A 25 -3.44 -13.77 -2.12
N SER A 26 -4.70 -14.10 -1.82
CA SER A 26 -5.20 -15.47 -1.73
C SER A 26 -5.37 -16.15 -3.10
N TYR A 27 -5.23 -15.39 -4.19
CA TYR A 27 -5.43 -15.83 -5.57
C TYR A 27 -4.21 -15.58 -6.46
N GLY A 28 -4.26 -16.16 -7.66
CA GLY A 28 -3.25 -15.98 -8.70
C GLY A 28 -1.88 -16.52 -8.29
N GLN A 29 -0.85 -15.70 -8.43
CA GLN A 29 0.54 -16.07 -8.05
C GLN A 29 0.87 -15.70 -6.60
N HIS A 30 -0.14 -15.40 -5.76
CA HIS A 30 0.06 -15.00 -4.36
C HIS A 30 1.05 -13.84 -4.20
N HIS A 31 0.89 -12.85 -5.08
CA HIS A 31 1.71 -11.65 -5.10
C HIS A 31 1.56 -10.85 -3.80
N TRP A 32 2.61 -10.10 -3.46
CA TRP A 32 2.63 -9.23 -2.30
C TRP A 32 2.51 -7.77 -2.71
N SER A 33 1.61 -7.03 -2.07
CA SER A 33 1.47 -5.59 -2.25
C SER A 33 0.97 -4.92 -0.97
N PRO A 34 1.10 -3.59 -0.84
CA PRO A 34 0.26 -2.84 0.10
C PRO A 34 -1.23 -3.00 -0.25
N PRO A 35 -2.15 -2.66 0.67
CA PRO A 35 -3.58 -2.69 0.39
C PRO A 35 -3.95 -1.73 -0.76
N LYS A 36 -4.73 -2.24 -1.72
CA LYS A 36 -5.15 -1.57 -2.95
C LYS A 36 -6.11 -2.43 -3.78
N GLY A 37 -7.17 -1.80 -4.25
CA GLY A 37 -8.10 -2.40 -5.21
C GLY A 37 -8.60 -1.43 -6.26
N HIS A 38 -9.63 -1.85 -6.99
CA HIS A 38 -10.08 -1.16 -8.20
C HIS A 38 -10.90 0.07 -7.86
N VAL A 39 -10.77 1.11 -8.69
CA VAL A 39 -11.62 2.31 -8.58
C VAL A 39 -13.00 1.95 -9.12
N ASP A 40 -14.02 2.10 -8.28
CA ASP A 40 -15.40 1.82 -8.65
C ASP A 40 -16.05 2.98 -9.45
N PRO A 41 -17.11 2.72 -10.24
CA PRO A 41 -17.80 3.76 -10.97
C PRO A 41 -18.32 4.88 -10.06
N GLY A 42 -17.80 6.10 -10.25
CA GLY A 42 -18.19 7.28 -9.46
C GLY A 42 -17.37 7.50 -8.19
N GLU A 43 -16.42 6.61 -7.89
CA GLU A 43 -15.48 6.75 -6.78
C GLU A 43 -14.21 7.49 -7.25
N ASP A 44 -13.64 8.34 -6.40
CA ASP A 44 -12.31 8.90 -6.64
C ASP A 44 -11.21 8.00 -6.07
N ASP A 45 -9.97 8.20 -6.52
CA ASP A 45 -8.84 7.35 -6.14
C ASP A 45 -8.57 7.35 -4.63
N TYR A 46 -8.81 8.47 -3.94
CA TYR A 46 -8.54 8.56 -2.50
C TYR A 46 -9.60 7.80 -1.71
N ALA A 47 -10.87 7.98 -2.07
CA ALA A 47 -11.99 7.22 -1.52
C ALA A 47 -11.77 5.71 -1.73
N THR A 48 -11.34 5.33 -2.94
CA THR A 48 -10.95 3.95 -3.27
C THR A 48 -9.85 3.46 -2.34
N ALA A 49 -8.74 4.21 -2.19
CA ALA A 49 -7.62 3.80 -1.34
C ALA A 49 -8.05 3.58 0.12
N LEU A 50 -8.95 4.42 0.63
CA LEU A 50 -9.48 4.30 1.99
C LEU A 50 -10.41 3.11 2.16
N ARG A 51 -11.36 2.92 1.23
CA ARG A 51 -12.27 1.78 1.22
C ARG A 51 -11.49 0.48 1.18
N GLU A 52 -10.60 0.33 0.20
CA GLU A 52 -9.78 -0.88 0.01
C GLU A 52 -8.87 -1.16 1.22
N THR A 53 -8.29 -0.12 1.83
CA THR A 53 -7.51 -0.30 3.07
C THR A 53 -8.36 -0.78 4.24
N THR A 54 -9.61 -0.30 4.33
CA THR A 54 -10.56 -0.76 5.34
C THR A 54 -10.98 -2.21 5.06
N GLU A 55 -11.26 -2.55 3.81
CA GLU A 55 -11.71 -3.88 3.38
C GLU A 55 -10.59 -4.93 3.50
N GLU A 56 -9.40 -4.65 2.98
CA GLU A 56 -8.29 -5.61 2.87
C GLU A 56 -7.45 -5.73 4.14
N ALA A 57 -7.39 -4.68 4.97
CA ALA A 57 -6.53 -4.62 6.16
C ALA A 57 -7.24 -4.20 7.45
N GLY A 58 -8.51 -3.80 7.40
CA GLY A 58 -9.29 -3.44 8.59
C GLY A 58 -8.91 -2.10 9.23
N TYR A 59 -8.14 -1.25 8.54
CA TYR A 59 -7.75 0.07 9.04
C TYR A 59 -8.67 1.15 8.48
N ALA A 60 -9.34 1.88 9.36
CA ALA A 60 -10.16 3.04 8.98
C ALA A 60 -9.31 4.32 8.87
N GLU A 61 -9.87 5.39 8.31
CA GLU A 61 -9.17 6.70 8.20
C GLU A 61 -8.72 7.21 9.58
N SER A 62 -9.53 6.94 10.62
CA SER A 62 -9.21 7.30 12.01
C SER A 62 -7.95 6.62 12.55
N ASP A 63 -7.56 5.49 11.98
CA ASP A 63 -6.38 4.72 12.41
C ASP A 63 -5.10 5.22 11.73
N LEU A 64 -5.24 6.08 10.73
CA LEU A 64 -4.16 6.50 9.84
C LEU A 64 -3.88 8.01 9.98
N ASN A 65 -2.61 8.36 9.86
CA ASN A 65 -2.16 9.71 9.53
C ASN A 65 -1.75 9.73 8.06
N VAL A 66 -2.66 10.17 7.19
CA VAL A 66 -2.48 10.12 5.74
C VAL A 66 -1.80 11.37 5.22
N TYR A 67 -0.64 11.20 4.56
CA TYR A 67 0.12 12.29 3.97
C TYR A 67 -0.40 12.57 2.56
N ARG A 68 -1.50 13.34 2.45
CA ARG A 68 -2.22 13.58 1.17
C ARG A 68 -1.37 14.17 0.04
N LYS A 69 -0.25 14.86 0.37
CA LYS A 69 0.70 15.41 -0.61
C LYS A 69 1.79 14.41 -1.05
N GLN A 70 1.88 13.27 -0.37
CA GLN A 70 2.86 12.22 -0.63
C GLN A 70 2.15 11.08 -1.37
N SER A 71 2.08 11.21 -2.69
CA SER A 71 1.49 10.19 -3.56
C SER A 71 2.44 9.79 -4.70
N CYS A 72 2.28 8.57 -5.20
CA CYS A 72 3.02 8.05 -6.34
C CYS A 72 2.08 7.24 -7.23
N THR A 73 2.20 7.40 -8.55
CA THR A 73 1.46 6.63 -9.54
C THR A 73 2.37 5.61 -10.17
N LEU A 74 2.00 4.33 -10.08
CA LEU A 74 2.66 3.23 -10.76
C LEU A 74 1.89 2.90 -12.05
N GLU A 75 2.60 2.83 -13.17
CA GLU A 75 2.04 2.47 -14.47
C GLU A 75 2.78 1.26 -15.03
N TYR A 76 2.07 0.15 -15.21
CA TYR A 76 2.66 -1.11 -15.70
C TYR A 76 1.63 -1.95 -16.43
N LYS A 77 2.09 -2.99 -17.14
CA LYS A 77 1.20 -3.90 -17.87
C LYS A 77 0.96 -5.20 -17.08
N VAL A 78 -0.31 -5.60 -16.98
CA VAL A 78 -0.70 -6.92 -16.45
C VAL A 78 -1.36 -7.70 -17.57
N LYS A 79 -0.77 -8.84 -17.97
CA LYS A 79 -1.27 -9.69 -19.07
C LYS A 79 -1.53 -8.89 -20.36
N GLY A 80 -0.65 -7.94 -20.69
CA GLY A 80 -0.75 -7.09 -21.88
C GLY A 80 -1.66 -5.86 -21.74
N HIS A 81 -2.42 -5.73 -20.65
CA HIS A 81 -3.30 -4.59 -20.40
C HIS A 81 -2.64 -3.55 -19.49
N ASP A 82 -2.84 -2.27 -19.82
CA ASP A 82 -2.36 -1.18 -18.98
C ASP A 82 -3.07 -1.17 -17.62
N LYS A 83 -2.28 -1.02 -16.56
CA LYS A 83 -2.74 -0.89 -15.18
C LYS A 83 -2.09 0.35 -14.57
N VAL A 84 -2.91 1.14 -13.89
CA VAL A 84 -2.49 2.32 -13.15
C VAL A 84 -2.86 2.13 -11.68
N VAL A 85 -1.91 2.32 -10.78
CA VAL A 85 -2.15 2.27 -9.34
C VAL A 85 -1.65 3.54 -8.69
N VAL A 86 -2.50 4.26 -7.97
CA VAL A 86 -2.09 5.41 -7.16
C VAL A 86 -1.94 4.97 -5.71
N TYR A 87 -0.79 5.28 -5.10
CA TYR A 87 -0.59 5.10 -3.67
C TYR A 87 -0.40 6.44 -2.98
N TRP A 88 -1.00 6.59 -1.80
CA TRP A 88 -0.61 7.60 -0.82
C TRP A 88 0.14 6.96 0.32
N LEU A 89 1.05 7.73 0.93
CA LEU A 89 1.71 7.31 2.15
C LEU A 89 0.79 7.53 3.36
N ALA A 90 0.70 6.54 4.25
CA ALA A 90 -0.07 6.63 5.49
C ALA A 90 0.69 6.02 6.67
N GLU A 91 0.78 6.75 7.79
CA GLU A 91 1.33 6.22 9.05
C GLU A 91 0.21 5.62 9.91
N LEU A 92 0.39 4.39 10.39
CA LEU A 92 -0.51 3.78 11.36
C LEU A 92 -0.32 4.46 12.73
N ARG A 93 -1.40 5.05 13.26
CA ARG A 93 -1.36 5.82 14.52
C ARG A 93 -1.02 4.94 15.72
N ASN A 94 -1.61 3.75 15.78
CA ASN A 94 -1.29 2.75 16.80
C ASN A 94 -0.47 1.62 16.17
N PRO A 95 0.86 1.60 16.34
CA PRO A 95 1.72 0.61 15.70
C PRO A 95 1.46 -0.84 16.18
N ALA A 96 0.74 -1.01 17.29
CA ALA A 96 0.33 -2.31 17.83
C ALA A 96 -1.07 -2.76 17.35
N GLN A 97 -1.81 -1.94 16.60
CA GLN A 97 -3.07 -2.36 16.01
C GLN A 97 -2.81 -3.45 14.96
N GLU A 98 -3.51 -4.56 15.08
CA GLU A 98 -3.39 -5.68 14.15
C GLU A 98 -4.25 -5.46 12.91
N ALA A 99 -3.74 -5.87 11.75
CA ALA A 99 -4.50 -5.87 10.51
C ALA A 99 -5.54 -6.99 10.55
N LYS A 100 -6.69 -6.76 9.94
CA LYS A 100 -7.72 -7.79 9.71
C LYS A 100 -7.84 -8.02 8.22
N LEU A 101 -7.48 -9.22 7.78
CA LEU A 101 -7.49 -9.58 6.36
C LEU A 101 -8.92 -9.93 5.90
N SER A 102 -9.25 -9.52 4.68
CA SER A 102 -10.37 -10.07 3.93
C SER A 102 -10.01 -11.40 3.27
N ASP A 103 -10.99 -12.09 2.69
CA ASP A 103 -10.80 -13.33 1.93
C ASP A 103 -9.91 -13.15 0.68
N GLU A 104 -9.65 -11.90 0.24
CA GLU A 104 -8.72 -11.60 -0.84
C GLU A 104 -7.25 -11.80 -0.45
N HIS A 105 -6.96 -11.90 0.84
CA HIS A 105 -5.61 -11.99 1.37
C HIS A 105 -5.47 -13.17 2.35
N GLN A 106 -4.36 -13.90 2.25
CA GLN A 106 -4.13 -15.10 3.06
C GLN A 106 -2.98 -14.96 4.07
N ASP A 107 -2.15 -13.92 3.94
CA ASP A 107 -1.03 -13.65 4.84
C ASP A 107 -0.72 -12.14 4.85
N MET A 108 -0.03 -11.69 5.89
CA MET A 108 0.43 -10.32 6.03
C MET A 108 1.81 -10.26 6.68
N LYS A 109 2.57 -9.22 6.31
CA LYS A 109 3.88 -8.95 6.90
C LYS A 109 4.07 -7.46 7.13
N TRP A 110 4.69 -7.14 8.25
CA TRP A 110 5.36 -5.88 8.47
C TRP A 110 6.85 -6.08 8.17
N LEU A 111 7.37 -5.35 7.19
CA LEU A 111 8.77 -5.49 6.73
C LEU A 111 9.44 -4.14 6.64
N ASP A 112 10.75 -4.10 6.83
CA ASP A 112 11.54 -2.93 6.44
C ASP A 112 11.49 -2.70 4.91
N CYS A 113 12.05 -1.58 4.47
CA CYS A 113 12.06 -1.18 3.06
C CYS A 113 12.63 -2.29 2.15
N ASP A 114 13.77 -2.87 2.52
CA ASP A 114 14.44 -3.91 1.72
C ASP A 114 13.62 -5.21 1.69
N GLY A 115 13.03 -5.61 2.82
CA GLY A 115 12.16 -6.77 2.91
C GLY A 115 10.91 -6.61 2.05
N ALA A 116 10.25 -5.45 2.12
CA ALA A 116 9.07 -5.14 1.31
C ALA A 116 9.39 -5.15 -0.19
N ILE A 117 10.53 -4.56 -0.60
CA ILE A 117 11.01 -4.61 -1.99
C ILE A 117 11.22 -6.06 -2.44
N LYS A 118 11.92 -6.85 -1.63
CA LYS A 118 12.27 -8.23 -1.95
C LYS A 118 11.04 -9.09 -2.18
N ILE A 119 10.00 -8.96 -1.34
CA ILE A 119 8.79 -9.79 -1.46
C ILE A 119 7.84 -9.30 -2.54
N ALA A 120 7.77 -7.99 -2.81
CA ALA A 120 6.96 -7.44 -3.89
C ALA A 120 7.54 -7.85 -5.25
N GLY A 121 8.87 -7.80 -5.41
CA GLY A 121 9.55 -8.28 -6.61
C GLY A 121 9.36 -7.40 -7.86
N TYR A 122 8.88 -6.16 -7.71
CA TYR A 122 8.64 -5.22 -8.81
C TYR A 122 9.51 -3.98 -8.69
N GLU A 123 10.22 -3.62 -9.77
CA GLU A 123 11.15 -2.49 -9.79
C GLU A 123 10.45 -1.13 -9.58
N ASP A 124 9.26 -0.93 -10.15
CA ASP A 124 8.53 0.33 -9.98
C ASP A 124 8.01 0.51 -8.55
N PHE A 125 7.61 -0.59 -7.91
CA PHE A 125 7.32 -0.59 -6.47
C PHE A 125 8.58 -0.25 -5.67
N ALA A 126 9.74 -0.82 -6.03
CA ALA A 126 10.99 -0.56 -5.35
C ALA A 126 11.43 0.91 -5.43
N LYS A 127 11.22 1.57 -6.57
CA LYS A 127 11.46 3.01 -6.71
C LYS A 127 10.55 3.83 -5.80
N MET A 128 9.26 3.53 -5.79
CA MET A 128 8.29 4.24 -4.96
C MET A 128 8.60 4.12 -3.46
N ILE A 129 8.80 2.89 -2.96
CA ILE A 129 9.02 2.69 -1.53
C ILE A 129 10.36 3.29 -1.07
N ARG A 130 11.43 3.24 -1.87
CA ARG A 130 12.69 3.94 -1.57
C ARG A 130 12.50 5.45 -1.48
N GLN A 131 11.73 6.03 -2.39
CA GLN A 131 11.44 7.46 -2.37
C GLN A 131 10.70 7.85 -1.09
N PHE A 132 9.67 7.10 -0.70
CA PHE A 132 8.94 7.38 0.53
C PHE A 132 9.77 7.11 1.79
N ASP A 133 10.50 5.99 1.85
CA ASP A 133 11.39 5.65 2.97
C ASP A 133 12.43 6.75 3.22
N ALA A 134 13.04 7.29 2.15
CA ALA A 134 13.97 8.41 2.25
C ALA A 134 13.31 9.66 2.87
N LYS A 135 12.10 10.04 2.42
CA LYS A 135 11.36 11.18 2.99
C LYS A 135 10.97 10.96 4.45
N ILE A 136 10.54 9.74 4.80
CA ILE A 136 10.19 9.36 6.18
C ILE A 136 11.41 9.52 7.10
N LYS A 137 12.58 9.05 6.65
CA LYS A 137 13.85 9.12 7.41
C LYS A 137 14.42 10.53 7.50
N ALA A 138 14.19 11.36 6.48
CA ALA A 138 14.58 12.77 6.47
C ALA A 138 13.61 13.69 7.24
N ASN A 139 12.47 13.17 7.73
CA ASN A 139 11.38 13.94 8.33
C ASN A 139 10.78 15.01 7.39
N GLU A 140 10.60 14.66 6.11
CA GLU A 140 10.13 15.55 5.03
C GLU A 140 8.69 15.23 4.56
N LEU A 141 7.86 14.69 5.45
CA LEU A 141 6.50 14.24 5.12
C LEU A 141 5.47 15.37 5.07
#